data_AF-A0A944JIB3-F1
#
_entry.id   AF-A0A944JIB3-F1
#
_cell.length_a   1.000
_cell.length_b   1.000
_cell.length_c   1.000
_cell.angle_alpha   90.00
_cell.angle_beta   90.00
_cell.angle_gamma   90.00
#
_symmetry.space_group_name_H-M   'P 1'
#
loop_
_entity.id
_entity.type
_entity.pdbx_description
1 polymer ?
#
loop_
_entity_poly.entity_id
_entity_poly.type
_entity_poly.pdbx_seq_one_letter_code
_entity_poly.pdbx_strand_id
1 'polypeptide(L)'
;MPRRSGDHDVQTAYHRRSPYQVGDCVKGLSYVAPEDRSREQPQEITGQVVQIGAGWAGVDADRAYVWVRLANGRERQALVRDIQRVEP
;
A
#
# COMPACT_ATOMS: atom_id res chain seq x y z
N MET A 1 -25.31 27.19 36.83
CA MET A 1 -23.91 26.83 36.51
C MET A 1 -23.90 25.51 35.74
N PRO A 2 -23.94 25.49 34.39
CA PRO A 2 -23.79 24.25 33.65
C PRO A 2 -22.29 24.00 33.36
N ARG A 3 -21.80 22.83 33.75
CA ARG A 3 -20.44 22.38 33.45
C ARG A 3 -20.32 22.06 31.96
N ARG A 4 -19.39 22.74 31.28
CA ARG A 4 -18.84 22.32 29.99
C ARG A 4 -18.06 21.02 30.21
N SER A 5 -18.51 19.94 29.62
CA SER A 5 -17.74 18.74 29.33
C SER A 5 -18.26 18.30 27.97
N GLY A 6 -17.65 18.73 26.88
CA GLY A 6 -16.26 18.49 26.56
C GLY A 6 -16.31 17.52 25.39
N ASP A 7 -16.30 18.09 24.20
CA ASP A 7 -16.19 17.41 22.92
C ASP A 7 -15.12 16.32 23.02
N HIS A 8 -15.58 15.09 23.17
CA HIS A 8 -14.81 13.92 22.75
C HIS A 8 -15.41 13.50 21.41
N ASP A 9 -15.25 14.36 20.41
CA ASP A 9 -14.97 13.87 19.06
C ASP A 9 -13.70 13.04 19.20
N VAL A 10 -13.89 11.75 19.51
CA VAL A 10 -12.86 10.75 19.36
C VAL A 10 -12.62 10.71 17.87
N GLN A 11 -11.69 11.55 17.44
CA GLN A 11 -11.08 11.60 16.14
C GLN A 11 -10.71 10.15 15.83
N THR A 12 -11.62 9.48 15.13
CA THR A 12 -11.46 8.11 14.68
C THR A 12 -10.18 8.16 13.88
N ALA A 13 -9.11 7.60 14.45
CA ALA A 13 -7.84 7.47 13.80
C ALA A 13 -8.17 6.96 12.40
N TYR A 14 -7.97 7.82 11.39
CA TYR A 14 -8.24 7.51 10.00
C TYR A 14 -7.25 6.41 9.65
N HIS A 15 -7.57 5.16 10.01
CA HIS A 15 -7.09 3.98 9.31
C HIS A 15 -7.69 4.10 7.92
N ARG A 16 -7.10 4.98 7.09
CA ARG A 16 -7.37 4.97 5.66
C ARG A 16 -7.09 3.53 5.25
N ARG A 17 -8.14 2.83 4.83
CA ARG A 17 -7.97 1.52 4.23
C ARG A 17 -7.13 1.73 2.97
N SER A 18 -6.28 0.76 2.64
CA SER A 18 -5.56 0.79 1.36
C SER A 18 -6.57 0.99 0.22
N PRO A 19 -6.25 1.81 -0.80
CA PRO A 19 -7.12 2.00 -1.97
C PRO A 19 -7.19 0.75 -2.87
N TYR A 20 -6.42 -0.29 -2.54
CA TYR A 20 -6.38 -1.57 -3.24
C TYR A 20 -7.02 -2.68 -2.42
N GLN A 21 -7.43 -3.74 -3.12
CA GLN A 21 -7.93 -4.98 -2.56
C GLN A 21 -7.18 -6.16 -3.18
N VAL A 22 -7.15 -7.28 -2.47
CA VAL A 22 -6.68 -8.55 -3.04
C VAL A 22 -7.56 -8.90 -4.24
N GLY A 23 -6.95 -9.22 -5.37
CA GLY A 23 -7.63 -9.49 -6.63
C GLY A 23 -7.57 -8.33 -7.64
N ASP A 24 -7.25 -7.10 -7.21
CA ASP A 24 -7.13 -5.96 -8.13
C ASP A 24 -5.99 -6.17 -9.13
N CYS A 25 -6.23 -5.86 -10.40
CA CYS A 25 -5.17 -5.73 -11.40
C CYS A 25 -4.51 -4.36 -11.27
N VAL A 26 -3.17 -4.35 -11.21
CA VAL A 26 -2.38 -3.12 -11.04
C VAL A 26 -1.19 -3.10 -11.99
N LYS A 27 -0.75 -1.89 -12.33
CA LYS A 27 0.50 -1.62 -13.05
C LYS A 27 1.30 -0.55 -12.29
N GLY A 28 2.63 -0.65 -12.30
CA GLY A 28 3.50 0.38 -11.71
C GLY A 28 4.94 -0.08 -11.57
N LEU A 29 5.63 0.40 -10.55
CA LEU A 29 7.03 0.06 -10.27
C LEU A 29 7.17 -0.82 -9.04
N SER A 30 8.04 -1.83 -9.11
CA SER A 30 8.42 -2.61 -7.96
C SER A 30 9.19 -1.77 -6.96
N TYR A 31 8.92 -1.97 -5.67
CA TYR A 31 9.70 -1.38 -4.60
C TYR A 31 11.10 -2.00 -4.54
N VAL A 32 12.10 -1.14 -4.37
CA VAL A 32 13.47 -1.52 -4.01
C VAL A 32 13.86 -0.76 -2.75
N ALA A 33 14.26 -1.51 -1.72
CA ALA A 33 14.69 -0.95 -0.45
C ALA A 33 15.90 -0.02 -0.66
N PRO A 34 15.99 1.14 0.03
CA PRO A 34 17.07 2.10 -0.15
C PRO A 34 18.48 1.51 -0.16
N GLU A 35 18.74 0.54 0.72
CA GLU A 35 19.98 -0.21 0.85
C GLU A 35 20.37 -0.99 -0.42
N ASP A 36 19.38 -1.49 -1.15
CA ASP A 36 19.57 -2.33 -2.33
C ASP A 36 19.62 -1.52 -3.64
N ARG A 37 19.28 -0.23 -3.62
CA ARG A 37 19.22 0.63 -4.82
C ARG A 37 20.55 0.81 -5.54
N SER A 38 21.67 0.50 -4.89
CA SER A 38 23.00 0.48 -5.54
C SER A 38 23.21 -0.73 -6.44
N ARG A 39 22.40 -1.78 -6.28
CA ARG A 39 22.52 -3.08 -6.98
C ARG A 39 21.30 -3.42 -7.81
N GLU A 40 20.13 -2.94 -7.39
CA GLU A 40 18.85 -3.21 -8.03
C GLU A 40 18.13 -1.92 -8.40
N GLN A 41 17.40 -1.94 -9.51
CA GLN A 41 16.55 -0.83 -9.93
C GLN A 41 15.08 -1.26 -9.87
N PRO A 42 14.15 -0.36 -9.51
CA PRO A 42 12.72 -0.59 -9.66
C PRO A 42 12.39 -1.08 -11.08
N GLN A 43 11.57 -2.12 -11.16
CA GLN A 43 11.14 -2.71 -12.43
C GLN A 43 9.67 -2.42 -12.66
N GLU A 44 9.29 -2.24 -13.92
CA GLU A 44 7.87 -2.21 -14.26
C GLU A 44 7.21 -3.55 -13.92
N ILE A 45 6.05 -3.47 -13.29
CA ILE A 45 5.24 -4.61 -12.92
C ILE A 45 3.81 -4.42 -13.41
N THR A 46 3.21 -5.51 -13.87
CA THR A 46 1.78 -5.62 -14.13
C THR A 46 1.32 -6.97 -13.58
N GLY A 47 0.26 -6.98 -12.79
CA GLY A 47 -0.24 -8.21 -12.19
C GLY A 47 -1.36 -7.99 -11.20
N GLN A 48 -1.66 -9.03 -10.43
CA GLN A 48 -2.76 -9.03 -9.48
C GLN A 48 -2.26 -8.81 -8.05
N VAL A 49 -2.94 -7.97 -7.27
CA VAL A 49 -2.67 -7.81 -5.84
C VAL A 49 -3.02 -9.09 -5.11
N VAL A 50 -2.07 -9.69 -4.40
CA VAL A 50 -2.27 -10.91 -3.61
C VAL A 50 -2.17 -10.67 -2.11
N GLN A 51 -1.54 -9.58 -1.68
CA GLN A 51 -1.44 -9.20 -0.29
C GLN A 51 -1.26 -7.68 -0.16
N ILE A 52 -1.77 -7.12 0.94
CA ILE A 52 -1.61 -5.72 1.31
C ILE A 52 -1.12 -5.69 2.75
N GLY A 53 -0.06 -4.93 3.03
CA GLY A 53 0.52 -4.85 4.37
C GLY A 53 1.32 -3.57 4.58
N ALA A 54 1.21 -2.99 5.77
CA ALA A 54 1.89 -1.74 6.10
C ALA A 54 3.39 -1.92 6.46
N GLY A 55 3.91 -3.16 6.44
CA GLY A 55 5.27 -3.50 6.88
C GLY A 55 5.48 -3.39 8.41
N TRP A 56 4.75 -2.48 9.08
CA TRP A 56 4.73 -2.25 10.52
C TRP A 56 3.33 -1.82 10.99
N ALA A 57 2.95 -2.18 12.22
CA ALA A 57 1.70 -1.72 12.81
C ALA A 57 1.70 -0.19 12.95
N GLY A 58 0.68 0.49 12.40
CA GLY A 58 0.49 1.94 12.54
C GLY A 58 1.07 2.80 11.41
N VAL A 59 1.57 2.22 10.31
CA VAL A 59 2.03 2.99 9.15
C VAL A 59 0.85 3.37 8.24
N ASP A 60 0.83 4.64 7.86
CA ASP A 60 -0.13 5.29 6.97
C ASP A 60 -0.32 4.52 5.65
N ALA A 61 -1.55 4.46 5.14
CA ALA A 61 -1.89 3.68 3.95
C ALA A 61 -1.13 4.11 2.70
N ASP A 62 -0.73 5.37 2.64
CA ASP A 62 0.06 5.95 1.56
C ASP A 62 1.50 5.41 1.50
N ARG A 63 1.95 4.75 2.60
CA ARG A 63 3.24 4.06 2.71
C ARG A 63 3.09 2.54 2.79
N ALA A 64 1.88 2.02 2.65
CA ALA A 64 1.66 0.58 2.66
C ALA A 64 2.29 -0.08 1.43
N TYR A 65 2.71 -1.31 1.62
CA TYR A 65 3.20 -2.19 0.57
C TYR A 65 2.07 -3.06 0.05
N VAL A 66 2.10 -3.33 -1.24
CA VAL A 66 1.31 -4.38 -1.87
C VAL A 66 2.24 -5.43 -2.46
N TRP A 67 1.79 -6.67 -2.46
CA TRP A 67 2.43 -7.76 -3.18
C TRP A 67 1.61 -8.05 -4.43
N VAL A 68 2.28 -8.00 -5.57
CA VAL A 68 1.68 -8.19 -6.89
C VAL A 68 2.22 -9.48 -7.48
N ARG A 69 1.33 -10.41 -7.81
CA ARG A 69 1.66 -11.61 -8.55
C ARG A 69 1.64 -11.30 -10.05
N LEU A 70 2.79 -11.47 -10.68
CA LEU A 70 3.01 -11.24 -12.10
C LEU A 70 2.50 -12.45 -12.92
N ALA A 71 2.35 -12.26 -14.23
CA ALA A 71 1.92 -13.32 -15.15
C ALA A 71 2.86 -14.55 -15.17
N ASN A 72 4.14 -14.36 -14.85
CA ASN A 72 5.12 -15.45 -14.72
C ASN A 72 5.06 -16.17 -13.37
N GLY A 73 4.06 -15.90 -12.53
CA GLY A 73 3.86 -16.49 -11.22
C GLY A 73 4.74 -15.93 -10.10
N ARG A 74 5.71 -15.06 -10.43
CA ARG A 74 6.56 -14.41 -9.42
C ARG A 74 5.78 -13.30 -8.71
N GLU A 75 6.15 -13.06 -7.46
CA GLU A 75 5.62 -11.95 -6.68
C GLU A 75 6.65 -10.82 -6.61
N ARG A 76 6.16 -9.59 -6.70
CA ARG A 76 6.95 -8.38 -6.50
C ARG A 76 6.23 -7.46 -5.54
N GLN A 77 7.00 -6.83 -4.66
CA GLN A 77 6.49 -5.80 -3.76
C GLN A 77 6.42 -4.47 -4.50
N ALA A 78 5.44 -3.64 -4.20
CA ALA A 78 5.35 -2.25 -4.64
C ALA A 78 4.74 -1.37 -3.56
N LEU A 79 4.97 -0.06 -3.65
CA LEU A 79 4.31 0.92 -2.80
C LEU A 79 2.96 1.30 -3.41
N VAL A 80 1.93 1.45 -2.56
CA VAL A 80 0.58 1.89 -2.95
C VAL A 80 0.61 3.14 -3.85
N ARG A 81 1.51 4.09 -3.58
CA ARG A 81 1.66 5.34 -4.35
C ARG A 81 2.33 5.18 -5.73
N ASP A 82 3.06 4.09 -5.95
CA ASP A 82 3.88 3.86 -7.16
C ASP A 82 3.20 2.88 -8.13
N ILE A 83 1.94 2.55 -7.85
CA ILE A 83 1.09 1.69 -8.67
C ILE A 83 -0.25 2.37 -8.92
N GLN A 84 -0.95 1.90 -9.94
CA GLN A 84 -2.31 2.27 -10.28
C GLN A 84 -3.13 1.04 -10.63
N ARG A 85 -4.42 1.06 -10.31
CA ARG A 85 -5.37 0.03 -10.75
C ARG A 85 -5.54 0.13 -12.26
N VAL A 86 -5.59 -1.02 -12.92
CA VAL A 86 -5.90 -1.12 -14.34
C VAL A 86 -7.12 -2.00 -14.52
N GLU A 87 -7.96 -1.64 -15.49
CA GLU A 87 -9.05 -2.52 -15.91
C GLU A 87 -8.44 -3.76 -16.62
N PRO A 88 -9.03 -4.95 -16.42
CA PRO A 88 -8.61 -6.16 -17.12
C PRO A 88 -8.77 -6.07 -18.64
#